data_AF-A0A954J6H8-F1
#
_entry.id   AF-A0A954J6H8-F1
#
_cell.length_a   1.000
_cell.length_b   1.000
_cell.length_c   1.000
_cell.angle_alpha   90.00
_cell.angle_beta   90.00
_cell.angle_gamma   90.00
#
_symmetry.space_group_name_H-M   'P 1'
#
loop_
_entity.id
_entity.type
_entity.pdbx_description
1 polymer ?
#
loop_
_entity_poly.entity_id
_entity_poly.type
_entity_poly.pdbx_seq_one_letter_code
_entity_poly.pdbx_strand_id
1 'polypeptide(L)'
;MRENQKDTGEESAAPREWWTSWSAWLISLLALSLMGLGLMIPTLQQRARLRSLEAQGAQLRLMYDNSWGQLDWSEWLRFHTGIELPLRPEVTGMDLQHYPVDDSLLHAIRSWPELRYLILVRAEISEAAVEDFVAHSPRLTELRIMNCPRIRPEFIRHLRSRFSGLTLEYRGTALLGIQGRNTGDGCQIIYVQRGSAADLAGLRRTDVIKEFNGVETPNFEVLVEQIAACEPGESVELTIQREEQELNVTCALQAWQPL
;
A
#
# COMPACT_ATOMS: atom_id res chain seq x y z
N MET A 1 -23.86 -80.92 -62.02
CA MET A 1 -23.31 -80.08 -63.10
C MET A 1 -22.84 -78.78 -62.48
N ARG A 2 -21.56 -78.42 -62.71
CA ARG A 2 -20.87 -77.11 -62.54
C ARG A 2 -20.79 -76.55 -61.10
N GLU A 3 -19.63 -76.47 -60.43
CA GLU A 3 -18.43 -75.64 -60.69
C GLU A 3 -18.79 -74.14 -60.58
N ASN A 4 -18.18 -73.26 -59.77
CA ASN A 4 -16.77 -73.11 -59.45
C ASN A 4 -16.59 -72.23 -58.18
N GLN A 5 -15.47 -72.42 -57.50
CA GLN A 5 -14.94 -71.55 -56.45
C GLN A 5 -14.35 -70.27 -57.09
N LYS A 6 -14.58 -69.09 -56.49
CA LYS A 6 -13.63 -67.98 -56.60
C LYS A 6 -13.75 -67.02 -55.41
N ASP A 7 -12.61 -66.91 -54.76
CA ASP A 7 -12.22 -66.03 -53.69
C ASP A 7 -12.04 -64.60 -54.21
N THR A 8 -12.56 -63.60 -53.51
CA THR A 8 -12.07 -62.22 -53.50
C THR A 8 -12.40 -61.61 -52.15
N GLY A 9 -11.37 -61.33 -51.36
CA GLY A 9 -11.49 -60.73 -50.06
C GLY A 9 -12.07 -59.32 -50.10
N GLU A 10 -12.79 -58.99 -49.04
CA GLU A 10 -13.00 -57.62 -48.59
C GLU A 10 -13.02 -57.66 -47.05
N GLU A 11 -12.01 -57.03 -46.45
CA GLU A 11 -11.88 -56.79 -45.02
C GLU A 11 -13.10 -56.04 -44.49
N SER A 12 -13.97 -56.70 -43.73
CA SER A 12 -14.98 -56.01 -42.92
C SER A 12 -14.32 -55.53 -41.62
N ALA A 13 -13.60 -54.42 -41.70
CA ALA A 13 -13.13 -53.70 -40.52
C ALA A 13 -14.34 -53.17 -39.72
N ALA A 14 -14.45 -53.60 -38.47
CA ALA A 14 -15.41 -53.06 -37.50
C ALA A 14 -15.21 -51.54 -37.32
N PRO A 15 -16.26 -50.72 -37.18
CA PRO A 15 -16.10 -49.29 -36.94
C PRO A 15 -15.66 -49.06 -35.49
N ARG A 16 -14.34 -49.06 -35.27
CA ARG A 16 -13.71 -48.63 -34.02
C ARG A 16 -13.55 -47.10 -34.00
N GLU A 17 -14.13 -46.49 -32.96
CA GLU A 17 -13.51 -45.41 -32.18
C GLU A 17 -13.41 -44.00 -32.79
N TRP A 18 -14.38 -43.55 -33.59
CA TRP A 18 -14.43 -42.14 -34.01
C TRP A 18 -15.10 -41.19 -32.98
N TRP A 19 -15.84 -41.73 -32.00
CA TRP A 19 -16.49 -40.93 -30.94
C TRP A 19 -15.57 -40.59 -29.76
N THR A 20 -14.56 -41.42 -29.48
CA THR A 20 -13.65 -41.25 -28.33
C THR A 20 -12.66 -40.09 -28.53
N SER A 21 -12.32 -39.75 -29.79
CA SER A 21 -11.43 -38.62 -30.08
C SER A 21 -12.15 -37.28 -29.93
N TRP A 22 -13.39 -37.15 -30.41
CA TRP A 22 -14.16 -35.90 -30.31
C TRP A 22 -14.48 -35.55 -28.87
N SER A 23 -14.80 -36.54 -28.02
CA SER A 23 -14.95 -36.31 -26.58
C SER A 23 -13.65 -35.89 -25.90
N ALA A 24 -12.49 -36.40 -26.33
CA ALA A 24 -11.19 -36.01 -25.76
C ALA A 24 -10.80 -34.57 -26.12
N TRP A 25 -11.07 -34.12 -27.35
CA TRP A 25 -10.88 -32.73 -27.77
C TRP A 25 -11.85 -31.78 -27.07
N LEU A 26 -13.13 -32.16 -26.91
CA LEU A 26 -14.13 -31.40 -26.17
C LEU A 26 -13.80 -31.29 -24.67
N ILE A 27 -13.37 -32.38 -24.04
CA ILE A 27 -12.91 -32.40 -22.63
C ILE A 27 -11.66 -31.53 -22.48
N SER A 28 -10.73 -31.58 -23.45
CA SER A 28 -9.53 -30.73 -23.43
C SER A 28 -9.86 -29.25 -23.64
N LEU A 29 -10.79 -28.91 -24.53
CA LEU A 29 -11.30 -27.55 -24.73
C LEU A 29 -12.08 -27.03 -23.52
N LEU A 30 -12.90 -27.87 -22.88
CA LEU A 30 -13.58 -27.57 -21.62
C LEU A 30 -12.59 -27.42 -20.45
N ALA A 31 -11.53 -28.24 -20.38
CA ALA A 31 -10.48 -28.11 -19.38
C ALA A 31 -9.63 -26.84 -19.59
N LEU A 32 -9.31 -26.49 -20.84
CA LEU A 32 -8.64 -25.23 -21.19
C LEU A 32 -9.51 -24.01 -20.90
N SER A 33 -10.83 -24.08 -21.15
CA SER A 33 -11.76 -23.00 -20.82
C SER A 33 -12.01 -22.89 -19.32
N LEU A 34 -12.07 -24.00 -18.58
CA LEU A 34 -12.15 -24.03 -17.12
C LEU A 34 -10.84 -23.58 -16.44
N MET A 35 -9.67 -23.90 -17.00
CA MET A 35 -8.39 -23.32 -16.58
C MET A 35 -8.33 -21.82 -16.86
N GLY A 36 -8.81 -21.38 -18.03
CA GLY A 36 -8.96 -19.96 -18.35
C GLY A 36 -9.91 -19.24 -17.38
N LEU A 37 -11.06 -19.84 -17.06
CA LEU A 37 -11.98 -19.35 -16.02
C LEU A 37 -11.31 -19.33 -14.64
N GLY A 38 -10.57 -20.36 -14.26
CA GLY A 38 -9.81 -20.45 -13.01
C GLY A 38 -8.75 -19.37 -12.85
N LEU A 39 -8.09 -18.97 -13.94
CA LEU A 39 -7.14 -17.86 -13.99
C LEU A 39 -7.84 -16.48 -14.00
N MET A 40 -9.08 -16.40 -14.48
CA MET A 40 -9.85 -15.16 -14.56
C MET A 40 -10.72 -14.89 -13.32
N ILE A 41 -11.05 -15.90 -12.52
CA ILE A 41 -11.84 -15.72 -11.28
C ILE A 41 -11.13 -14.80 -10.25
N PRO A 42 -9.82 -14.96 -9.96
CA PRO A 42 -9.10 -14.06 -9.06
C PRO A 42 -9.09 -12.62 -9.56
N THR A 43 -8.90 -12.41 -10.87
CA THR A 43 -8.88 -11.07 -11.47
C THR A 43 -10.27 -10.43 -11.51
N LEU A 44 -11.33 -11.21 -11.72
CA LEU A 44 -12.72 -10.73 -11.61
C LEU A 44 -13.10 -10.37 -10.17
N GLN A 45 -12.70 -11.18 -9.19
CA GLN A 45 -12.90 -10.87 -7.77
C GLN A 45 -12.12 -9.62 -7.35
N GLN A 46 -10.87 -9.46 -7.79
CA GLN A 46 -10.08 -8.25 -7.57
C GLN A 46 -10.74 -7.01 -8.21
N ARG A 47 -11.20 -7.11 -9.46
CA ARG A 47 -11.94 -6.02 -10.14
C ARG A 47 -13.19 -5.61 -9.39
N ALA A 48 -14.01 -6.58 -8.97
CA ALA A 48 -15.22 -6.31 -8.21
C ALA A 48 -14.92 -5.59 -6.88
N ARG A 49 -13.81 -5.97 -6.21
CA ARG A 49 -13.35 -5.32 -4.97
C ARG A 49 -12.85 -3.90 -5.22
N LEU A 50 -12.02 -3.67 -6.23
CA LEU A 50 -11.55 -2.32 -6.59
C LEU A 50 -12.73 -1.41 -6.93
N ARG A 51 -13.66 -1.89 -7.77
CA ARG A 51 -14.87 -1.14 -8.11
C ARG A 51 -15.74 -0.86 -6.89
N SER A 52 -15.84 -1.81 -5.96
CA SER A 52 -16.55 -1.60 -4.71
C SER A 52 -15.94 -0.46 -3.90
N LEU A 53 -14.61 -0.38 -3.82
CA LEU A 53 -13.91 0.69 -3.12
C LEU A 53 -14.01 2.03 -3.84
N GLU A 54 -13.80 2.04 -5.16
CA GLU A 54 -13.96 3.24 -6.01
C GLU A 54 -15.40 3.77 -5.95
N ALA A 55 -16.41 2.88 -5.99
CA ALA A 55 -17.82 3.26 -5.87
C ALA A 55 -18.17 3.86 -4.51
N GLN A 56 -17.43 3.50 -3.46
CA GLN A 56 -17.56 4.12 -2.14
C GLN A 56 -16.78 5.44 -2.03
N GLY A 57 -16.00 5.81 -3.05
CA GLY A 57 -15.25 7.07 -3.14
C GLY A 57 -13.75 6.94 -2.89
N ALA A 58 -13.21 5.72 -2.82
CA ALA A 58 -11.78 5.53 -2.60
C ALA A 58 -10.96 5.96 -3.81
N GLN A 59 -9.99 6.85 -3.59
CA GLN A 59 -8.95 7.15 -4.56
C GLN A 59 -7.80 6.18 -4.33
N LEU A 60 -7.78 5.12 -5.14
CA LEU A 60 -6.79 4.06 -5.02
C LEU A 60 -5.59 4.38 -5.89
N ARG A 61 -4.44 4.65 -5.27
CA ARG A 61 -3.16 4.50 -5.96
C ARG A 61 -2.66 3.08 -5.76
N LEU A 62 -2.56 2.37 -6.86
CA LEU A 62 -2.11 0.98 -6.87
C LEU A 62 -0.68 0.91 -7.39
N MET A 63 0.09 0.02 -6.79
CA MET A 63 1.44 -0.28 -7.25
C MET A 63 1.45 -1.61 -8.00
N TYR A 64 2.02 -1.59 -9.20
CA TYR A 64 2.22 -2.75 -10.04
C TYR A 64 3.70 -2.81 -10.43
N ASP A 65 4.33 -3.98 -10.36
CA ASP A 65 5.75 -4.16 -10.71
C ASP A 65 6.67 -3.08 -10.10
N ASN A 66 6.47 -2.79 -8.81
CA ASN A 66 7.20 -1.76 -8.04
C ASN A 66 7.09 -0.32 -8.57
N SER A 67 6.07 0.00 -9.39
CA SER A 67 5.80 1.34 -9.88
C SER A 67 4.44 1.83 -9.41
N TRP A 68 4.39 2.94 -8.67
CA TRP A 68 3.13 3.58 -8.26
C TRP A 68 2.45 4.16 -9.49
N GLY A 69 1.18 3.80 -9.69
CA GLY A 69 0.41 4.25 -10.85
C GLY A 69 0.27 5.76 -10.90
N GLN A 70 0.93 6.39 -11.87
CA GLN A 70 0.62 7.73 -12.35
C GLN A 70 -0.04 7.53 -13.73
N LEU A 71 -1.35 7.79 -13.83
CA LEU A 71 -2.19 7.64 -15.04
C LEU A 71 -1.85 6.38 -15.85
N ASP A 72 -2.46 5.25 -15.47
CA ASP A 72 -2.35 4.03 -16.26
C ASP A 72 -2.92 4.30 -17.68
N TRP A 73 -2.19 3.86 -18.71
CA TRP A 73 -2.74 3.78 -20.08
C TRP A 73 -4.10 3.07 -20.09
N SER A 74 -4.33 2.16 -19.15
CA SER A 74 -5.63 1.51 -18.94
C SER A 74 -6.75 2.46 -18.53
N GLU A 75 -6.50 3.49 -17.72
CA GLU A 75 -7.49 4.50 -17.35
C GLU A 75 -7.77 5.45 -18.52
N TRP A 76 -6.71 5.87 -19.22
CA TRP A 76 -6.85 6.67 -20.44
C TRP A 76 -7.63 5.91 -21.53
N LEU A 77 -7.29 4.63 -21.75
CA LEU A 77 -7.98 3.75 -22.70
C LEU A 77 -9.43 3.51 -22.26
N ARG A 78 -9.69 3.19 -21.00
CA ARG A 78 -11.05 3.04 -20.47
C ARG A 78 -11.86 4.30 -20.74
N PHE A 79 -11.30 5.47 -20.45
CA PHE A 79 -11.97 6.76 -20.63
C PHE A 79 -12.25 7.10 -22.10
N HIS A 80 -11.30 6.86 -23.02
CA HIS A 80 -11.43 7.26 -24.43
C HIS A 80 -12.01 6.17 -25.33
N THR A 81 -11.94 4.90 -24.94
CA THR A 81 -12.32 3.75 -25.80
C THR A 81 -13.39 2.87 -25.17
N GLY A 82 -13.66 2.99 -23.87
CA GLY A 82 -14.55 2.09 -23.14
C GLY A 82 -14.00 0.66 -22.95
N ILE A 83 -12.77 0.38 -23.41
CA ILE A 83 -12.13 -0.93 -23.32
C ILE A 83 -11.54 -1.12 -21.92
N GLU A 84 -11.97 -2.18 -21.23
CA GLU A 84 -11.41 -2.57 -19.94
C GLU A 84 -10.25 -3.55 -20.11
N LEU A 85 -9.02 -3.09 -19.85
CA LEU A 85 -7.85 -3.96 -19.84
C LEU A 85 -7.85 -4.91 -18.63
N PRO A 86 -7.35 -6.17 -18.77
CA PRO A 86 -7.10 -7.05 -17.62
C PRO A 86 -6.30 -6.33 -16.55
N LEU A 87 -6.74 -6.41 -15.29
CA LEU A 87 -5.88 -5.99 -14.18
C LEU A 87 -4.61 -6.82 -14.27
N ARG A 88 -3.45 -6.20 -14.06
CA ARG A 88 -2.25 -6.98 -13.78
C ARG A 88 -2.55 -7.82 -12.53
N PRO A 89 -2.17 -9.10 -12.50
CA PRO A 89 -2.64 -10.05 -11.48
C PRO A 89 -2.21 -9.69 -10.05
N GLU A 90 -1.20 -8.83 -9.89
CA GLU A 90 -0.50 -8.62 -8.64
C GLU A 90 -0.50 -7.13 -8.28
N VAL A 91 -1.54 -6.68 -7.57
CA VAL A 91 -1.45 -5.41 -6.85
C VAL A 91 -0.52 -5.63 -5.66
N THR A 92 0.60 -4.93 -5.69
CA THR A 92 1.68 -5.06 -4.69
C THR A 92 1.70 -3.91 -3.70
N GLY A 93 1.02 -2.80 -4.00
CA GLY A 93 0.92 -1.64 -3.12
C GLY A 93 -0.42 -0.96 -3.22
N MET A 94 -0.89 -0.41 -2.10
CA MET A 94 -2.15 0.32 -2.00
C MET A 94 -1.95 1.59 -1.18
N ASP A 95 -2.38 2.71 -1.75
CA ASP A 95 -2.38 4.03 -1.14
C ASP A 95 -3.83 4.56 -1.12
N LEU A 96 -4.36 4.71 0.09
CA LEU A 96 -5.77 5.03 0.40
C LEU A 96 -5.95 6.48 0.84
N GLN A 97 -5.19 7.40 0.25
CA GLN A 97 -5.27 8.82 0.59
C GLN A 97 -6.69 9.39 0.39
N HIS A 98 -7.15 10.20 1.37
CA HIS A 98 -8.45 10.90 1.36
C HIS A 98 -9.69 10.00 1.44
N TYR A 99 -9.53 8.69 1.68
CA TYR A 99 -10.65 7.77 1.87
C TYR A 99 -10.81 7.40 3.36
N PRO A 100 -12.04 7.38 3.92
CA PRO A 100 -12.26 6.87 5.26
C PRO A 100 -11.92 5.38 5.31
N VAL A 101 -10.75 5.06 5.84
CA VAL A 101 -10.34 3.69 6.15
C VAL A 101 -10.76 3.38 7.58
N ASP A 102 -11.55 2.34 7.77
CA ASP A 102 -11.94 1.80 9.06
C ASP A 102 -11.49 0.34 9.22
N ASP A 103 -11.75 -0.25 10.38
CA ASP A 103 -11.39 -1.64 10.69
C ASP A 103 -12.01 -2.64 9.71
N SER A 104 -13.23 -2.38 9.23
CA SER A 104 -13.93 -3.26 8.30
C SER A 104 -13.22 -3.30 6.95
N LEU A 105 -12.79 -2.13 6.47
CA LEU A 105 -12.01 -2.02 5.25
C LEU A 105 -10.64 -2.69 5.39
N LEU A 106 -9.94 -2.43 6.50
CA LEU A 106 -8.65 -3.04 6.79
C LEU A 106 -8.74 -4.58 6.78
N HIS A 107 -9.83 -5.11 7.35
CA HIS A 107 -10.14 -6.54 7.28
C HIS A 107 -10.42 -7.03 5.85
N ALA A 108 -11.16 -6.26 5.04
CA ALA A 108 -11.43 -6.62 3.64
C ALA A 108 -10.16 -6.66 2.78
N ILE A 109 -9.21 -5.73 2.98
CA ILE A 109 -7.95 -5.69 2.22
C ILE A 109 -6.95 -6.78 2.63
N ARG A 110 -7.16 -7.47 3.76
CA ARG A 110 -6.38 -8.67 4.14
C ARG A 110 -6.46 -9.79 3.10
N SER A 111 -7.51 -9.80 2.29
CA SER A 111 -7.71 -10.78 1.20
C SER A 111 -6.78 -10.60 -0.01
N TRP A 112 -5.77 -9.72 0.10
CA TRP A 112 -4.80 -9.37 -0.94
C TRP A 112 -3.42 -9.96 -0.61
N PRO A 113 -3.18 -11.24 -0.96
CA PRO A 113 -2.01 -11.98 -0.49
C PRO A 113 -0.68 -11.45 -1.02
N GLU A 114 -0.72 -10.64 -2.08
CA GLU A 114 0.45 -10.06 -2.76
C GLU A 114 0.81 -8.65 -2.27
N LEU A 115 0.06 -8.11 -1.31
CA LEU A 115 0.31 -6.76 -0.81
C LEU A 115 1.64 -6.70 -0.05
N ARG A 116 2.52 -5.83 -0.53
CA ARG A 116 3.86 -5.54 0.03
C ARG A 116 3.92 -4.15 0.67
N TYR A 117 3.14 -3.21 0.14
CA TYR A 117 3.16 -1.81 0.56
C TYR A 117 1.74 -1.34 0.92
N LEU A 118 1.57 -0.82 2.13
CA LEU A 118 0.31 -0.22 2.55
C LEU A 118 0.55 1.17 3.13
N ILE A 119 -0.16 2.17 2.60
CA ILE A 119 -0.12 3.55 3.07
C ILE A 119 -1.50 3.92 3.61
N LEU A 120 -1.57 4.21 4.91
CA LEU A 120 -2.76 4.62 5.63
C LEU A 120 -2.60 6.09 6.03
N VAL A 121 -3.47 6.94 5.53
CA VAL A 121 -3.45 8.39 5.81
C VAL A 121 -4.82 8.81 6.32
N ARG A 122 -4.89 9.35 7.55
CA ARG A 122 -6.16 9.77 8.19
C ARG A 122 -7.19 8.64 8.31
N ALA A 123 -6.70 7.44 8.62
CA ALA A 123 -7.53 6.28 8.84
C ALA A 123 -8.11 6.28 10.27
N GLU A 124 -9.38 5.93 10.40
CA GLU A 124 -10.10 5.70 11.66
C GLU A 124 -10.01 4.23 12.06
N ILE A 125 -8.78 3.74 12.19
CA ILE A 125 -8.45 2.33 12.45
C ILE A 125 -8.00 2.09 13.88
N SER A 126 -8.37 0.94 14.46
CA SER A 126 -7.91 0.52 15.77
C SER A 126 -6.53 -0.14 15.71
N GLU A 127 -5.78 -0.02 16.81
CA GLU A 127 -4.50 -0.71 17.01
C GLU A 127 -4.63 -2.24 16.84
N ALA A 128 -5.73 -2.82 17.33
CA ALA A 128 -6.03 -4.23 17.20
C ALA A 128 -6.22 -4.66 15.72
N ALA A 129 -6.91 -3.85 14.92
CA ALA A 129 -7.10 -4.14 13.50
C ALA A 129 -5.78 -4.05 12.72
N VAL A 130 -4.92 -3.08 13.04
CA VAL A 130 -3.58 -2.98 12.45
C VAL A 130 -2.72 -4.19 12.80
N GLU A 131 -2.71 -4.59 14.07
CA GLU A 131 -1.93 -5.75 14.51
C GLU A 131 -2.44 -7.05 13.89
N ASP A 132 -3.76 -7.26 13.83
CA ASP A 132 -4.36 -8.41 13.13
C ASP A 132 -3.99 -8.42 11.64
N PHE A 133 -4.06 -7.27 10.98
CA PHE A 133 -3.72 -7.15 9.57
C PHE A 133 -2.26 -7.53 9.30
N VAL A 134 -1.32 -6.95 10.05
CA VAL A 134 0.11 -7.23 9.90
C VAL A 134 0.42 -8.70 10.20
N ALA A 135 -0.20 -9.27 11.25
CA ALA A 135 -0.01 -10.67 11.62
C ALA A 135 -0.43 -11.65 10.51
N HIS A 136 -1.39 -11.25 9.66
CA HIS A 136 -1.92 -12.08 8.59
C HIS A 136 -1.49 -11.66 7.18
N SER A 137 -0.57 -10.71 7.07
CA SER A 137 -0.03 -10.21 5.81
C SER A 137 1.47 -10.50 5.71
N PRO A 138 1.87 -11.78 5.52
CA PRO A 138 3.28 -12.19 5.60
C PRO A 138 4.17 -11.61 4.50
N ARG A 139 3.59 -11.06 3.42
CA ARG A 139 4.32 -10.40 2.33
C ARG A 139 4.45 -8.89 2.51
N LEU A 140 3.84 -8.31 3.53
CA LEU A 140 3.90 -6.88 3.80
C LEU A 140 5.32 -6.50 4.22
N THR A 141 6.00 -5.72 3.40
CA THR A 141 7.36 -5.24 3.64
C THR A 141 7.39 -3.81 4.16
N GLU A 142 6.35 -3.03 3.84
CA GLU A 142 6.27 -1.62 4.22
C GLU A 142 4.85 -1.23 4.63
N LEU A 143 4.75 -0.60 5.80
CA LEU A 143 3.53 0.00 6.33
C LEU A 143 3.81 1.45 6.69
N ARG A 144 3.04 2.36 6.10
CA ARG A 144 3.05 3.78 6.46
C ARG A 144 1.74 4.15 7.12
N ILE A 145 1.82 4.75 8.31
CA ILE A 145 0.67 5.24 9.06
C ILE A 145 0.89 6.73 9.30
N MET A 146 0.04 7.57 8.71
CA MET A 146 0.19 9.02 8.76
C MET A 146 -1.10 9.66 9.25
N ASN A 147 -1.02 10.51 10.27
CA ASN A 147 -2.14 11.29 10.79
C ASN A 147 -3.37 10.40 11.13
N CYS A 148 -3.16 9.23 11.72
CA CYS A 148 -4.23 8.31 12.13
C CYS A 148 -4.49 8.51 13.64
N PRO A 149 -5.57 9.20 14.04
CA PRO A 149 -5.73 9.71 15.41
C PRO A 149 -5.92 8.61 16.47
N ARG A 150 -6.33 7.41 16.06
CA ARG A 150 -6.51 6.26 16.96
C ARG A 150 -5.26 5.41 17.16
N ILE A 151 -4.17 5.74 16.47
CA ILE A 151 -2.92 4.99 16.53
C ILE A 151 -1.92 5.77 17.36
N ARG A 152 -1.49 5.18 18.49
CA ARG A 152 -0.62 5.86 19.45
C ARG A 152 0.86 5.46 19.29
N PRO A 153 1.82 6.33 19.67
CA PRO A 153 3.24 6.05 19.53
C PRO A 153 3.71 4.78 20.27
N GLU A 154 3.14 4.46 21.44
CA GLU A 154 3.45 3.23 22.16
C GLU A 154 3.09 1.96 21.38
N PHE A 155 1.99 1.98 20.65
CA PHE A 155 1.59 0.87 19.80
C PHE A 155 2.56 0.69 18.64
N ILE A 156 3.02 1.78 18.03
CA ILE A 156 4.02 1.74 16.95
C ILE A 156 5.34 1.13 17.43
N ARG A 157 5.78 1.46 18.65
CA ARG A 157 6.96 0.83 19.27
C ARG A 157 6.76 -0.66 19.51
N HIS A 158 5.59 -1.05 20.02
CA HIS A 158 5.21 -2.47 20.18
C HIS A 158 5.20 -3.21 18.83
N LEU A 159 4.61 -2.61 17.80
CA LEU A 159 4.51 -3.19 16.46
C LEU A 159 5.90 -3.39 15.84
N ARG A 160 6.80 -2.41 15.96
CA ARG A 160 8.21 -2.54 15.51
C ARG A 160 8.96 -3.67 16.22
N SER A 161 8.77 -3.80 17.53
CA SER A 161 9.39 -4.85 18.34
C SER A 161 8.90 -6.24 17.92
N ARG A 162 7.59 -6.36 17.66
CA ARG A 162 6.95 -7.62 17.26
C ARG A 162 7.26 -8.03 15.81
N PHE A 163 7.38 -7.07 14.90
CA PHE A 163 7.52 -7.30 13.45
C PHE A 163 8.80 -6.65 12.91
N SER A 164 9.97 -7.16 13.28
CA SER A 164 11.26 -6.57 12.92
C SER A 164 11.60 -6.57 11.42
N GLY A 165 10.89 -7.37 10.62
CA GLY A 165 11.03 -7.42 9.15
C GLY A 165 10.15 -6.40 8.40
N LEU A 166 9.30 -5.66 9.10
CA LEU A 166 8.40 -4.67 8.53
C LEU A 166 9.04 -3.27 8.62
N THR A 167 9.20 -2.62 7.47
CA THR A 167 9.52 -1.20 7.44
C THR A 167 8.28 -0.40 7.87
N LEU A 168 8.34 0.23 9.04
CA LEU A 168 7.21 0.98 9.60
C LEU A 168 7.53 2.48 9.62
N GLU A 169 6.86 3.25 8.76
CA GLU A 169 6.87 4.72 8.85
C GLU A 169 5.63 5.17 9.63
N TYR A 170 5.83 5.98 10.67
CA TYR A 170 4.73 6.54 11.45
C TYR A 170 4.88 8.05 11.56
N ARG A 171 3.78 8.76 11.30
CA ARG A 171 3.64 10.20 11.54
C ARG A 171 2.38 10.41 12.38
N GLY A 172 2.54 11.05 13.54
CA GLY A 172 1.43 11.41 14.42
C GLY A 172 0.50 12.48 13.81
N THR A 173 -0.38 13.03 14.64
CA THR A 173 -1.37 14.04 14.22
C THR A 173 -0.82 15.46 14.26
N ALA A 174 0.21 15.71 15.06
CA ALA A 174 0.92 16.98 15.15
C ALA A 174 1.93 17.16 14.00
N LEU A 175 2.13 18.42 13.60
CA LEU A 175 2.96 18.82 12.48
C LEU A 175 3.84 20.01 12.86
N LEU A 176 5.16 19.83 12.70
CA LEU A 176 6.14 20.91 12.75
C LEU A 176 6.26 21.63 11.38
N GLY A 177 6.17 20.88 10.27
CA GLY A 177 6.18 21.41 8.90
C GLY A 177 7.59 21.66 8.33
N ILE A 178 8.50 20.72 8.57
CA ILE A 178 9.85 20.74 8.01
C ILE A 178 10.14 19.48 7.20
N GLN A 179 11.16 19.56 6.35
CA GLN A 179 11.93 18.39 5.93
C GLN A 179 13.32 18.49 6.55
N GLY A 180 13.82 17.36 7.04
CA GLY A 180 15.12 17.28 7.68
C GLY A 180 16.03 16.25 7.02
N ARG A 181 17.32 16.34 7.32
CA ARG A 181 18.30 15.28 7.07
C ARG A 181 19.14 15.05 8.31
N ASN A 182 19.64 13.84 8.45
CA ASN A 182 20.54 13.48 9.54
C ASN A 182 21.90 14.15 9.35
N THR A 183 22.45 14.63 10.45
CA THR A 183 23.84 15.09 10.57
C THR A 183 24.52 14.34 11.71
N GLY A 184 25.84 14.46 11.84
CA GLY A 184 26.55 13.81 12.96
C GLY A 184 26.09 14.30 14.34
N ASP A 185 25.49 15.50 14.38
CA ASP A 185 25.19 16.20 15.62
C ASP A 185 23.70 16.60 15.71
N GLY A 186 22.78 15.88 15.06
CA GLY A 186 21.34 16.17 15.15
C GLY A 186 20.63 16.23 13.79
N CYS A 187 19.47 16.89 13.75
CA CYS A 187 18.63 16.98 12.56
C CYS A 187 18.72 18.35 11.88
N GLN A 188 19.33 18.41 10.69
CA GLN A 188 19.39 19.64 9.90
C GLN A 188 18.11 19.85 9.08
N ILE A 189 17.50 21.03 9.22
CA ILE A 189 16.36 21.47 8.43
C ILE A 189 16.82 21.79 7.01
N ILE A 190 16.26 21.09 6.01
CA ILE A 190 16.53 21.32 4.59
C ILE A 190 15.41 22.11 3.90
N TYR A 191 14.21 22.08 4.46
CA TYR A 191 13.06 22.83 3.97
C TYR A 191 12.11 23.17 5.14
N VAL A 192 11.53 24.35 5.09
CA VAL A 192 10.47 24.80 5.99
C VAL A 192 9.24 25.10 5.14
N GLN A 193 8.12 24.46 5.46
CA GLN A 193 6.86 24.70 4.78
C GLN A 193 6.32 26.07 5.20
N ARG A 194 6.02 26.93 4.24
CA ARG A 194 5.44 28.26 4.52
C ARG A 194 4.10 28.15 5.24
N GLY A 195 3.90 28.96 6.27
CA GLY A 195 2.71 28.96 7.13
C GLY A 195 2.66 27.83 8.17
N SER A 196 3.69 26.96 8.21
CA SER A 196 3.77 25.89 9.20
C SER A 196 4.14 26.39 10.60
N ALA A 197 4.01 25.51 11.59
CA ALA A 197 4.48 25.75 12.96
C ALA A 197 5.95 26.21 12.99
N ALA A 198 6.82 25.56 12.22
CA ALA A 198 8.24 25.91 12.08
C ALA A 198 8.45 27.31 11.48
N ASP A 199 7.71 27.65 10.42
CA ASP A 199 7.80 28.96 9.76
C ASP A 199 7.37 30.08 10.71
N LEU A 200 6.24 29.89 11.41
CA LEU A 200 5.71 30.84 12.38
C LEU A 200 6.63 31.01 13.60
N ALA A 201 7.35 29.96 13.99
CA ALA A 201 8.36 29.99 15.05
C ALA A 201 9.71 30.59 14.59
N GLY A 202 9.87 30.89 13.30
CA GLY A 202 11.10 31.48 12.74
C GLY A 202 12.25 30.49 12.58
N LEU A 203 11.96 29.19 12.50
CA LEU A 203 12.92 28.17 12.07
C LEU A 203 13.27 28.39 10.60
N ARG A 204 14.50 28.03 10.24
CA ARG A 204 15.07 28.30 8.92
C ARG A 204 15.72 27.05 8.37
N ARG A 205 15.83 27.02 7.04
CA ARG A 205 16.77 26.09 6.38
C ARG A 205 18.15 26.28 7.01
N THR A 206 18.88 25.18 7.15
CA THR A 206 20.20 25.01 7.77
C THR A 206 20.27 24.99 9.28
N ASP A 207 19.19 25.32 10.00
CA ASP A 207 19.14 25.09 11.45
C ASP A 207 19.31 23.59 11.74
N VAL A 208 20.05 23.27 12.79
CA VAL A 208 20.22 21.90 13.27
C VAL A 208 19.49 21.77 14.60
N ILE A 209 18.41 20.98 14.63
CA ILE A 209 17.68 20.67 15.86
C ILE A 209 18.54 19.68 16.66
N LYS A 210 18.85 20.06 17.89
CA LYS A 210 19.66 19.31 18.86
C LYS A 210 18.79 18.65 19.91
N GLU A 211 17.76 19.35 20.38
CA GLU A 211 16.85 18.87 21.41
C GLU A 211 15.41 19.27 21.10
N PHE A 212 14.48 18.45 21.57
CA PHE A 212 13.05 18.65 21.53
C PHE A 212 12.49 18.45 22.94
N ASN A 213 11.89 19.50 23.52
CA ASN A 213 11.43 19.54 24.91
C ASN A 213 12.51 19.09 25.92
N GLY A 214 13.77 19.51 25.70
CA GLY A 214 14.91 19.13 26.54
C GLY A 214 15.36 17.67 26.40
N VAL A 215 14.85 16.95 25.40
CA VAL A 215 15.27 15.59 25.07
C VAL A 215 16.11 15.62 23.81
N GLU A 216 17.29 14.99 23.85
CA GLU A 216 18.21 14.92 22.71
C GLU A 216 17.54 14.38 21.45
N THR A 217 17.86 15.01 20.32
CA THR A 217 17.35 14.70 18.99
C THR A 217 18.54 14.41 18.07
N PRO A 218 19.17 13.22 18.18
CA PRO A 218 20.40 12.91 17.45
C PRO A 218 20.19 12.72 15.94
N ASN A 219 18.95 12.49 15.51
CA ASN A 219 18.59 12.28 14.10
C ASN A 219 17.11 12.64 13.84
N PHE A 220 16.74 12.66 12.56
CA PHE A 220 15.41 13.02 12.10
C PHE A 220 14.36 11.99 12.49
N GLU A 221 14.71 10.70 12.56
CA GLU A 221 13.80 9.64 12.99
C GLU A 221 13.33 9.87 14.44
N VAL A 222 14.26 10.19 15.35
CA VAL A 222 13.94 10.54 16.74
C VAL A 222 13.10 11.81 16.82
N LEU A 223 13.41 12.83 16.01
CA LEU A 223 12.59 14.05 15.94
C LEU A 223 11.14 13.74 15.56
N VAL A 224 10.95 12.85 14.58
CA VAL A 224 9.63 12.44 14.13
C VAL A 224 8.88 11.70 15.22
N GLU A 225 9.55 10.81 15.96
CA GLU A 225 8.95 10.11 17.11
C GLU A 225 8.56 11.08 18.24
N GLN A 226 9.42 12.05 18.55
CA GLN A 226 9.16 13.10 19.54
C GLN A 226 7.95 13.95 19.15
N ILE A 227 7.88 14.43 17.90
CA ILE A 227 6.73 15.20 17.39
C ILE A 227 5.46 14.34 17.39
N ALA A 228 5.56 13.06 17.03
CA ALA A 228 4.40 12.16 16.96
C ALA A 228 3.79 11.86 18.34
N ALA A 229 4.54 12.09 19.42
CA ALA A 229 4.04 11.98 20.79
C ALA A 229 3.29 13.22 21.29
N CYS A 230 3.31 14.31 20.53
CA CYS A 230 2.62 15.55 20.87
C CYS A 230 1.26 15.67 20.19
N GLU A 231 0.43 16.57 20.71
CA GLU A 231 -0.87 16.92 20.12
C GLU A 231 -0.81 18.21 19.28
N PRO A 232 -1.68 18.35 18.26
CA PRO A 232 -1.87 19.62 17.58
C PRO A 232 -2.22 20.76 18.56
N GLY A 233 -1.52 21.89 18.44
CA GLY A 233 -1.66 23.06 19.30
C GLY A 233 -0.75 23.04 20.53
N GLU A 234 -0.08 21.92 20.83
CA GLU A 234 0.88 21.83 21.92
C GLU A 234 2.08 22.76 21.66
N SER A 235 2.50 23.47 22.71
CA SER A 235 3.69 24.32 22.66
C SER A 235 4.91 23.51 23.06
N VAL A 236 5.89 23.42 22.16
CA VAL A 236 7.14 22.69 22.35
C VAL A 236 8.34 23.64 22.30
N GLU A 237 9.42 23.29 22.99
CA GLU A 237 10.68 24.00 22.96
C GLU A 237 11.71 23.21 22.14
N LEU A 238 12.36 23.88 21.19
CA LEU A 238 13.43 23.32 20.37
C LEU A 238 14.73 24.01 20.71
N THR A 239 15.75 23.24 21.03
CA THR A 239 17.12 23.75 21.05
C THR A 239 17.74 23.50 19.70
N ILE A 240 18.11 24.59 19.01
CA ILE A 240 18.67 24.55 17.67
C ILE A 240 20.07 25.16 17.67
N GLN A 241 20.91 24.65 16.79
CA GLN A 241 22.13 25.31 16.37
C GLN A 241 21.87 26.04 15.04
N ARG A 242 22.06 27.36 15.05
CA ARG A 242 22.03 28.21 13.86
C ARG A 242 23.40 28.83 13.71
N GLU A 243 24.12 28.41 12.67
CA GLU A 243 25.54 28.76 12.50
C GLU A 243 26.34 28.31 13.74
N GLU A 244 26.95 29.24 14.46
CA GLU A 244 27.75 28.98 15.68
C GLU A 244 26.96 29.27 16.97
N GLN A 245 25.67 29.60 16.88
CA GLN A 245 24.85 29.98 18.02
C GLN A 245 23.82 28.90 18.35
N GLU A 246 23.69 28.61 19.64
CA GLU A 246 22.61 27.82 20.18
C GLU A 246 21.44 28.74 20.55
N LEU A 247 20.24 28.40 20.09
CA LEU A 247 19.01 29.17 20.29
C LEU A 247 17.90 28.24 20.76
N ASN A 248 17.11 28.71 21.73
CA ASN A 248 15.86 28.07 22.09
C ASN A 248 14.70 28.73 21.33
N VAL A 249 13.90 27.91 20.66
CA VAL A 249 12.77 28.34 19.85
C VAL A 249 11.52 27.64 20.35
N THR A 250 10.55 28.41 20.82
CA THR A 250 9.23 27.87 21.17
C THR A 250 8.36 27.81 19.91
N CYS A 251 7.71 26.68 19.71
CA CYS A 251 6.87 26.41 18.54
C CYS A 251 5.53 25.81 18.99
N ALA A 252 4.42 26.35 18.51
CA ALA A 252 3.10 25.74 18.68
C ALA A 252 2.83 24.81 17.50
N LEU A 253 2.78 23.50 17.74
CA LEU A 253 2.57 22.50 16.70
C LEU A 253 1.20 22.69 16.03
N GLN A 254 1.12 22.39 14.73
CA GLN A 254 -0.12 22.47 13.98
C GLN A 254 -0.72 21.08 13.77
N ALA A 255 -2.00 21.02 13.40
CA ALA A 255 -2.59 19.79 12.91
C ALA A 255 -2.08 19.50 11.49
N TRP A 256 -1.91 18.23 11.16
CA TRP A 256 -1.56 17.82 9.81
C TRP A 256 -2.68 18.18 8.83
N GLN A 257 -2.48 19.22 8.01
CA GLN A 257 -3.40 19.62 6.95
C GLN A 257 -3.03 18.90 5.64
N PRO A 258 -4.00 18.32 4.91
CA PRO A 258 -3.73 17.81 3.57
C PRO A 258 -3.30 18.96 2.65
N LEU A 259 -2.23 18.73 1.89
CA LEU A 259 -1.85 19.56 0.75
C LEU A 259 -2.87 19.43 -0.39
#